data_AF-A0A966QFK9-F1
#
_entry.id   AF-A0A966QFK9-F1
#
_cell.length_a   1.000
_cell.length_b   1.000
_cell.length_c   1.000
_cell.angle_alpha   90.00
_cell.angle_beta   90.00
_cell.angle_gamma   90.00
#
_symmetry.space_group_name_H-M   'P 1'
#
loop_
_entity.id
_entity.type
_entity.pdbx_description
1 polymer ?
#
loop_
_entity_poly.entity_id
_entity_poly.type
_entity_poly.pdbx_seq_one_letter_code
_entity_poly.pdbx_strand_id
1 'polypeptide(L)' 'MKPISTVPRALDTIDTSNGEPAKAINQRSDVCAVPAAGIVAEAMVCLVLAEAMLEKFGGDSVEETRRNLQSYLSALTIR' A
#
# COMPACT_ATOMS: atom_id res chain seq x y z
N MET A 1 4.08 -4.98 8.70
CA MET A 1 3.14 -4.04 9.37
C MET A 1 3.37 -4.12 10.87
N LYS A 2 3.72 -3.01 11.53
CA LYS A 2 3.74 -2.97 13.01
C LYS A 2 2.30 -2.95 13.56
N PRO A 3 2.04 -3.41 14.80
CA PRO A 3 0.77 -3.15 15.46
C PRO A 3 0.46 -1.65 15.42
N ILE A 4 -0.68 -1.29 14.83
CA ILE A 4 -1.01 0.11 14.54
C ILE A 4 -1.80 0.77 15.69
N SER A 5 -2.59 -0.01 16.42
CA SER A 5 -3.36 0.46 17.55
C SER A 5 -2.46 0.60 18.78
N THR A 6 -2.43 1.81 19.37
CA THR A 6 -1.79 2.07 20.66
C THR A 6 -2.41 1.19 21.74
N VAL A 7 -1.58 0.48 22.51
CA VAL A 7 -2.06 -0.36 23.61
C VAL A 7 -2.51 0.54 24.78
N PRO A 8 -3.79 0.49 25.20
CA PRO A 8 -4.31 1.38 26.23
C PRO A 8 -3.54 1.28 27.55
N ARG A 9 -3.15 2.43 28.12
CA ARG A 9 -2.45 2.59 29.41
C ARG A 9 -1.05 1.96 29.52
N ALA A 10 -0.53 1.36 28.44
CA ALA A 10 0.76 0.66 28.48
C ALA A 10 1.96 1.57 28.13
N LEU A 11 1.78 2.54 27.24
CA LEU A 11 2.90 3.30 26.68
C LEU A 11 3.10 4.64 27.39
N ASP A 12 4.33 4.88 27.84
CA ASP A 12 4.78 6.16 28.38
C ASP A 12 5.05 7.16 27.25
N THR A 13 4.72 8.43 27.50
CA THR A 13 4.97 9.57 26.63
C THR A 13 5.12 10.82 27.50
N ILE A 14 5.27 11.99 26.88
CA ILE A 14 5.19 13.29 27.54
C ILE A 14 3.94 14.06 27.12
N ASP A 15 3.41 14.90 28.00
CA ASP A 15 2.46 15.94 27.63
C ASP A 15 3.24 17.11 27.01
N THR A 16 2.95 17.41 25.73
CA THR A 16 3.67 18.44 24.97
C THR A 16 3.36 19.86 25.44
N SER A 17 2.34 20.08 26.26
CA SER A 17 1.97 21.40 26.78
C SER A 17 2.81 21.84 27.98
N ASN A 18 3.30 20.89 28.78
CA ASN A 18 4.01 21.15 30.03
C ASN A 18 5.30 20.33 30.23
N GLY A 19 5.55 19.31 29.40
CA GLY A 19 6.75 18.47 29.47
C GLY A 19 6.70 17.34 30.50
N GLU A 20 5.60 17.19 31.23
CA GLU A 20 5.47 16.20 32.30
C GLU A 20 5.20 14.78 31.76
N PRO A 21 5.55 13.72 32.54
CA PRO A 21 5.24 12.34 32.18
C PRO A 21 3.73 12.09 32.00
N ALA A 22 3.36 11.40 30.93
CA ALA A 22 1.98 11.06 30.61
C ALA A 22 1.86 9.65 30.02
N LYS A 23 0.62 9.16 29.87
CA LYS A 23 0.33 7.90 29.15
C LYS A 23 -0.24 8.20 27.77
N ALA A 24 0.21 7.46 26.76
CA ALA A 24 -0.29 7.62 25.41
C ALA A 24 -1.77 7.21 25.31
N ILE A 25 -2.57 8.06 24.67
CA ILE A 25 -3.98 7.76 24.37
C ILE A 25 -4.08 6.88 23.12
N ASN A 26 -5.02 5.94 23.10
CA ASN A 26 -5.33 5.18 21.89
C ASN A 26 -6.37 5.93 21.05
N GLN A 27 -6.12 6.02 19.74
CA GLN A 27 -7.04 6.66 18.78
C GLN A 27 -7.97 5.66 18.08
N ARG A 28 -7.66 4.37 18.19
CA ARG A 28 -8.40 3.25 17.62
C ARG A 28 -8.37 2.08 18.60
N SER A 29 -9.27 1.11 18.42
CA SER A 29 -9.52 0.03 19.39
C SER A 29 -9.46 -1.38 18.80
N ASP A 30 -9.25 -1.52 17.49
CA ASP A 30 -9.06 -2.82 16.86
C ASP A 30 -7.73 -3.45 17.28
N VAL A 31 -7.73 -4.77 17.43
CA VAL A 31 -6.56 -5.53 17.89
C VAL A 31 -5.58 -5.79 16.73
N CYS A 32 -6.10 -6.11 15.54
CA CYS A 32 -5.30 -6.46 14.38
C CYS A 32 -5.91 -5.90 13.09
N ALA A 33 -5.12 -5.12 12.36
CA ALA A 33 -5.50 -4.58 11.05
C ALA A 33 -4.71 -5.21 9.89
N VAL A 34 -3.97 -6.31 10.13
CA VAL A 34 -3.19 -7.00 9.10
C VAL A 34 -4.03 -7.44 7.89
N PRO A 35 -5.24 -8.02 8.07
CA PRO A 35 -6.06 -8.40 6.92
C PRO A 35 -6.46 -7.20 6.05
N ALA A 36 -6.89 -6.10 6.67
CA ALA A 36 -7.25 -4.88 5.94
C ALA A 36 -6.04 -4.21 5.28
N ALA A 37 -4.87 -4.25 5.92
CA ALA A 37 -3.63 -3.77 5.33
C ALA A 37 -3.19 -4.60 4.11
N GLY A 38 -3.56 -5.89 4.03
CA GLY A 38 -3.36 -6.71 2.84
C GLY A 38 -4.06 -6.13 1.62
N ILE A 39 -5.32 -5.72 1.76
CA ILE A 39 -6.09 -5.07 0.68
C ILE A 39 -5.41 -3.78 0.23
N VAL A 40 -4.92 -2.97 1.17
CA VAL A 40 -4.17 -1.75 0.84
C VAL A 40 -2.88 -2.09 0.08
N ALA A 41 -2.15 -3.12 0.51
CA ALA A 41 -0.92 -3.54 -0.16
C ALA A 41 -1.19 -4.02 -1.60
N GLU A 42 -2.24 -4.82 -1.82
CA GLU A 42 -2.66 -5.26 -3.16
C GLU A 42 -3.01 -4.06 -4.06
N ALA A 43 -3.76 -3.09 -3.54
CA ALA A 43 -4.11 -1.88 -4.30
C ALA A 43 -2.87 -1.08 -4.70
N MET A 44 -1.91 -0.91 -3.77
CA MET A 44 -0.66 -0.21 -4.08
C MET A 44 0.19 -0.95 -5.12
N VAL A 45 0.23 -2.29 -5.07
CA VAL A 45 0.89 -3.11 -6.09
C VAL A 45 0.22 -2.94 -7.45
N CYS A 46 -1.12 -2.95 -7.51
CA CYS A 46 -1.87 -2.73 -8.75
C CYS A 46 -1.57 -1.36 -9.38
N LEU A 47 -1.44 -0.30 -8.58
CA LEU A 47 -1.07 1.03 -9.07
C LEU A 47 0.32 1.03 -9.72
N VAL A 48 1.32 0.48 -9.03
CA VAL A 48 2.70 0.42 -9.55
C VAL A 48 2.80 -0.47 -10.78
N LEU A 49 2.10 -1.61 -10.80
CA LEU A 49 2.07 -2.47 -11.98
C LEU A 49 1.36 -1.80 -13.16
N ALA A 50 0.27 -1.07 -12.93
CA ALA A 50 -0.43 -0.33 -13.98
C ALA A 50 0.45 0.79 -14.56
N GLU A 51 1.18 1.52 -13.72
CA GLU A 51 2.15 2.53 -14.16
C GLU A 51 3.25 1.91 -15.03
N ALA A 52 3.89 0.83 -14.56
CA ALA A 52 4.92 0.13 -15.32
C ALA A 52 4.40 -0.47 -16.64
N MET A 53 3.14 -0.92 -16.65
CA MET A 53 2.47 -1.39 -17.86
C MET A 53 2.30 -0.26 -18.88
N LEU A 54 1.84 0.92 -18.45
CA LEU A 54 1.67 2.07 -19.34
C LEU A 54 3.02 2.64 -19.79
N GLU A 55 4.04 2.65 -18.93
CA GLU A 55 5.40 3.07 -19.29
C GLU A 55 5.98 2.15 -20.38
N LYS A 56 5.81 0.82 -20.24
CA LYS A 56 6.38 -0.15 -21.18
C LYS A 56 5.60 -0.26 -22.48
N PHE A 57 4.27 -0.24 -22.43
CA PHE A 57 3.42 -0.57 -23.58
C PHE A 57 2.71 0.64 -24.17
N GLY A 58 2.64 1.76 -23.45
CA GLY A 58 1.94 2.97 -23.88
C GLY A 58 0.47 2.74 -24.24
N GLY A 59 -0.08 3.70 -24.98
CA GLY A 59 -1.44 3.67 -25.51
C GLY A 59 -2.38 4.62 -24.75
N ASP A 60 -3.28 5.26 -25.51
CA ASP A 60 -4.26 6.21 -24.97
C ASP A 60 -5.65 5.56 -24.76
N SER A 61 -5.76 4.26 -25.07
CA SER A 61 -6.93 3.43 -24.80
C SER A 61 -6.53 2.03 -24.31
N VAL A 62 -7.43 1.36 -23.60
CA VAL A 62 -7.21 0.01 -23.09
C VAL A 62 -6.99 -0.98 -24.24
N GLU A 63 -7.71 -0.81 -25.34
CA GLU A 63 -7.59 -1.63 -26.55
C GLU A 63 -6.22 -1.47 -27.21
N GLU A 64 -5.69 -0.25 -27.28
CA GLU A 64 -4.35 0.01 -27.80
C GLU A 64 -3.26 -0.59 -26.92
N THR A 65 -3.31 -0.33 -25.62
CA THR A 65 -2.37 -0.91 -24.64
C THR A 65 -2.33 -2.44 -24.75
N ARG A 66 -3.52 -3.07 -24.86
CA ARG A 66 -3.66 -4.53 -25.04
C ARG A 66 -3.01 -5.02 -26.33
N ARG A 67 -3.22 -4.33 -27.46
CA ARG A 67 -2.64 -4.69 -28.76
C ARG A 67 -1.10 -4.58 -28.73
N ASN A 68 -0.55 -3.57 -28.07
CA ASN A 68 0.89 -3.38 -27.88
C ASN A 68 1.50 -4.51 -27.04
N LEU A 69 0.86 -4.86 -25.91
CA LEU A 69 1.25 -6.00 -25.08
C LEU A 69 1.24 -7.32 -25.87
N GLN A 70 0.18 -7.61 -26.61
CA GLN A 70 0.08 -8.85 -27.40
C GLN A 70 1.15 -8.95 -28.50
N SER A 71 1.47 -7.83 -29.14
CA SER A 71 2.53 -7.76 -30.14
C SER A 71 3.89 -8.05 -29.51
N TYR A 72 4.17 -7.45 -28.34
CA TYR A 72 5.37 -7.76 -27.57
C TYR A 72 5.46 -9.26 -27.22
N LEU A 73 4.39 -9.85 -26.68
CA LEU A 73 4.38 -11.27 -26.31
C LEU A 73 4.56 -12.19 -27.52
N SER A 74 3.95 -11.88 -28.67
CA SER A 74 4.10 -12.66 -29.90
C SER A 74 5.52 -12.62 -30.46
N ALA A 75 6.24 -11.51 -30.23
CA ALA A 75 7.64 -11.35 -30.64
C ALA A 75 8.63 -12.02 -29.69
N LEU A 76 8.21 -12.41 -28.48
CA LEU A 76 9.08 -13.13 -27.55
C LEU A 76 9.37 -14.52 -28.11
N THR A 77 10.61 -14.75 -28.53
CA THR A 77 11.10 -16.10 -28.83
C THR A 77 11.46 -16.78 -27.52
N ILE A 78 10.46 -17.25 -26.78
CA ILE A 78 10.68 -18.08 -25.59
C ILE A 78 10.98 -19.49 -26.11
N ARG A 79 12.22 -19.94 -25.96
CA ARG A 79 12.62 -21.34 -26.18
C ARG A 79 12.21 -22.21 -25.00
#